data_AF-A0A2N9N533-F1
#
_entry.id   AF-A0A2N9N533-F1
#
_cell.length_a   1.000
_cell.length_b   1.000
_cell.length_c   1.000
_cell.angle_alpha   90.00
_cell.angle_beta   90.00
_cell.angle_gamma   90.00
#
_symmetry.space_group_name_H-M   'P 1'
#
loop_
_entity.id
_entity.type
_entity.pdbx_description
1 polymer ?
#
loop_
_entity_poly.entity_id
_entity_poly.type
_entity_poly.pdbx_seq_one_letter_code
_entity_poly.pdbx_strand_id
1 'polypeptide(L)'
;MLRSLLIERMGLKTHVEKREMPVYALTVAKGGPKFSESTTQGPEVTRQEKGVVIVERASLSELAAELSGKVFDRPVIDGTGLKGRYDVRLDMAAIMTASQVDRSDPATVMMTALQDQMGLKVVPRRDQVDVLVIDHAEKTPAGN
;
A
#
# COMPACT_ATOMS: atom_id res chain seq x y z
N MET A 1 -2.13 8.28 -19.63
CA MET A 1 -2.18 7.95 -21.08
C MET A 1 -1.24 6.80 -21.50
N LEU A 2 -0.82 5.93 -20.56
CA LEU A 2 0.03 4.77 -20.87
C LEU A 2 -0.78 3.47 -21.07
N ARG A 3 -2.01 3.40 -20.52
CA ARG A 3 -2.90 2.23 -20.60
C ARG A 3 -3.34 1.90 -22.03
N SER A 4 -3.68 2.92 -22.83
CA SER A 4 -4.22 2.74 -24.18
C SER A 4 -3.19 2.13 -25.14
N LEU A 5 -1.92 2.53 -25.04
CA LEU A 5 -0.84 2.00 -25.89
C LEU A 5 -0.47 0.54 -25.54
N LEU A 6 -0.61 0.15 -24.28
CA LEU A 6 -0.39 -1.23 -23.83
C LEU A 6 -1.50 -2.17 -24.33
N ILE A 7 -2.74 -1.70 -24.36
CA ILE A 7 -3.89 -2.46 -24.89
C ILE A 7 -3.75 -2.66 -26.40
N GLU A 8 -3.38 -1.62 -27.16
CA GLU A 8 -3.28 -1.70 -28.63
C GLU A 8 -2.08 -2.53 -29.13
N ARG A 9 -0.93 -2.52 -28.44
CA ARG A 9 0.27 -3.25 -28.91
C ARG A 9 0.48 -4.64 -28.33
N MET A 10 -0.11 -4.98 -27.18
CA MET A 10 0.06 -6.30 -26.54
C MET A 10 -1.23 -7.12 -26.48
N GLY A 11 -2.28 -6.70 -27.19
CA GLY A 11 -3.57 -7.40 -27.21
C GLY A 11 -4.16 -7.58 -25.81
N LEU A 12 -3.80 -6.71 -24.87
CA LEU A 12 -4.07 -6.91 -23.45
C LEU A 12 -5.56 -6.63 -23.18
N LYS A 13 -6.37 -7.69 -23.03
CA LYS A 13 -7.75 -7.55 -22.56
C LYS A 13 -7.74 -7.50 -21.05
N THR A 14 -8.24 -6.40 -20.49
CA THR A 14 -8.39 -6.24 -19.04
C THR A 14 -9.80 -5.78 -18.71
N HIS A 15 -10.39 -6.33 -17.67
CA HIS A 15 -11.61 -5.79 -17.08
C HIS A 15 -11.50 -5.72 -15.57
N VAL A 16 -12.26 -4.83 -14.95
CA VAL A 16 -12.35 -4.72 -13.50
C VAL A 16 -13.55 -5.53 -13.05
N GLU A 17 -13.35 -6.46 -12.13
CA GLU A 17 -14.40 -7.28 -11.54
C GLU A 17 -14.36 -7.17 -10.02
N LYS A 18 -15.54 -7.15 -9.39
CA LYS A 18 -15.65 -7.29 -7.93
C LYS A 18 -15.61 -8.76 -7.55
N ARG A 19 -14.56 -9.16 -6.85
CA ARG A 19 -14.46 -10.49 -6.26
C ARG A 19 -14.34 -10.41 -4.75
N GLU A 20 -15.08 -11.27 -4.07
CA GLU A 20 -14.84 -11.53 -2.66
C GLU A 20 -13.57 -12.36 -2.53
N MET A 21 -12.57 -11.80 -1.84
CA MET A 21 -11.30 -12.48 -1.62
C MET A 21 -10.74 -12.11 -0.24
N PRO A 22 -9.81 -12.93 0.32
CA PRO A 22 -9.11 -12.54 1.52
C PRO A 22 -8.25 -11.32 1.23
N VAL A 23 -8.48 -10.26 2.00
CA VAL A 23 -7.77 -8.98 1.95
C VAL A 23 -7.25 -8.63 3.34
N TYR A 24 -6.40 -7.63 3.38
CA TYR A 24 -5.96 -7.00 4.61
C TYR A 24 -6.66 -5.66 4.75
N ALA A 25 -7.38 -5.42 5.84
CA ALA A 25 -7.95 -4.11 6.13
C ALA A 25 -7.00 -3.30 7.01
N LEU A 26 -6.60 -2.13 6.54
CA LEU A 26 -5.88 -1.14 7.32
C LEU A 26 -6.88 -0.41 8.21
N THR A 27 -6.68 -0.46 9.52
CA THR A 27 -7.59 0.08 10.54
C THR A 27 -6.79 0.88 11.56
N VAL A 28 -7.45 1.78 12.30
CA VAL A 28 -6.80 2.52 13.39
C VAL A 28 -6.63 1.58 14.59
N ALA A 29 -5.40 1.50 15.13
CA ALA A 29 -5.09 0.67 16.28
C ALA A 29 -5.62 1.27 17.60
N LYS A 30 -5.65 0.45 18.65
CA LYS A 30 -5.95 0.91 20.02
C LYS A 30 -4.85 1.86 20.47
N GLY A 31 -5.12 3.16 20.45
CA GLY A 31 -4.14 4.22 20.67
C GLY A 31 -4.31 5.41 19.72
N GLY A 32 -5.05 5.23 18.63
CA GLY A 32 -5.30 6.28 17.65
C GLY A 32 -4.13 6.48 16.68
N PRO A 33 -4.33 7.28 15.63
CA PRO A 33 -3.28 7.58 14.66
C PRO A 33 -2.15 8.38 15.34
N LYS A 34 -0.91 7.94 15.15
CA LYS A 34 0.31 8.62 15.64
C LYS A 34 0.93 9.58 14.61
N PHE A 35 0.09 10.05 13.69
CA PHE A 35 0.45 10.99 12.63
C PHE A 35 -0.53 12.15 12.63
N SER A 36 -0.10 13.26 12.03
CA SER A 36 -0.89 14.50 11.99
C SER A 36 -1.53 14.67 10.63
N GLU A 37 -2.70 15.30 10.59
CA GLU A 37 -3.28 15.78 9.34
C GLU A 37 -2.35 16.85 8.73
N SER A 38 -2.11 16.73 7.43
CA SER A 38 -1.25 17.66 6.71
C SER A 38 -1.95 19.00 6.55
N THR A 39 -1.31 20.07 7.01
CA THR A 39 -1.83 21.44 6.89
C THR A 39 -1.49 22.07 5.54
N THR A 40 -0.71 21.39 4.71
CA THR A 40 -0.26 21.89 3.42
C THR A 40 -1.02 21.21 2.28
N GLN A 41 -1.37 21.98 1.25
CA GLN A 41 -1.98 21.45 0.04
C GLN A 41 -0.90 21.15 -1.01
N GLY A 42 -1.14 20.17 -1.88
CA GLY A 42 -0.23 19.80 -2.96
C GLY A 42 -0.08 18.28 -3.15
N PRO A 43 0.81 17.84 -4.05
CA PRO A 43 1.04 16.42 -4.31
C PRO A 43 1.73 15.74 -3.13
N GLU A 44 1.56 14.42 -3.00
CA GLU A 44 2.32 13.61 -2.03
C GLU A 44 3.82 13.86 -2.21
N VAL A 45 4.52 14.06 -1.09
CA VAL A 45 5.98 14.26 -1.09
C VAL A 45 6.61 13.26 -0.15
N THR A 46 7.43 12.39 -0.72
CA THR A 46 8.25 11.43 0.04
C THR A 46 9.65 11.98 0.19
N ARG A 47 10.09 12.15 1.43
CA ARG A 47 11.46 12.52 1.81
C ARG A 47 12.08 11.39 2.59
N GLN A 48 13.37 11.16 2.39
CA GLN A 48 14.13 10.22 3.19
C GLN A 48 15.23 10.97 3.92
N GLU A 49 15.26 10.87 5.24
CA GLU A 49 16.22 11.56 6.09
C GLU A 49 16.80 10.58 7.11
N LYS A 50 18.11 10.31 7.01
CA LYS A 50 18.86 9.42 7.94
C LYS A 50 18.19 8.05 8.22
N GLY A 51 17.58 7.44 7.20
CA GLY A 51 16.90 6.14 7.34
C GLY A 51 15.43 6.22 7.76
N VAL A 52 14.91 7.42 8.02
CA VAL A 52 13.49 7.70 8.24
C VAL A 52 12.87 8.17 6.94
N VAL A 53 11.79 7.53 6.51
CA VAL A 53 10.96 7.94 5.39
C VAL A 53 9.83 8.82 5.95
N ILE A 54 9.75 10.05 5.49
CA ILE A 54 8.72 11.01 5.82
C ILE A 54 7.86 11.17 4.58
N VAL A 55 6.58 10.82 4.67
CA VAL A 55 5.63 11.03 3.58
C VAL A 55 4.68 12.13 4.02
N GLU A 56 4.78 13.28 3.36
CA GLU A 56 3.91 14.42 3.59
C GLU A 56 2.73 14.35 2.62
N ARG A 57 1.55 14.76 3.10
CA ARG A 57 0.30 14.78 2.33
C ARG A 57 -0.14 13.41 1.80
N ALA A 58 0.22 12.33 2.49
CA ALA A 58 -0.14 10.96 2.13
C ALA A 58 -1.63 10.67 2.35
N SER A 59 -2.25 9.99 1.40
CA SER A 59 -3.55 9.33 1.61
C SER A 59 -3.34 7.93 2.20
N LEU A 60 -4.16 7.53 3.17
CA LEU A 60 -4.11 6.16 3.68
C LEU A 60 -4.54 5.12 2.64
N SER A 61 -5.32 5.54 1.65
CA SER A 61 -5.65 4.70 0.49
C SER A 61 -4.43 4.48 -0.43
N GLU A 62 -3.59 5.51 -0.62
CA GLU A 62 -2.33 5.39 -1.37
C GLU A 62 -1.33 4.52 -0.59
N LEU A 63 -1.24 4.71 0.73
CA LEU A 63 -0.42 3.86 1.60
C LEU A 63 -0.86 2.39 1.55
N ALA A 64 -2.17 2.12 1.61
CA ALA A 64 -2.71 0.77 1.47
C ALA A 64 -2.35 0.15 0.11
N ALA A 65 -2.42 0.92 -0.97
CA ALA A 65 -2.01 0.48 -2.29
C ALA A 65 -0.50 0.15 -2.35
N GLU A 66 0.36 0.95 -1.72
CA GLU A 66 1.81 0.72 -1.67
C GLU A 66 2.18 -0.51 -0.82
N LEU A 67 1.44 -0.76 0.26
CA LEU A 67 1.63 -1.97 1.08
C LEU A 67 1.19 -3.24 0.36
N SER A 68 0.21 -3.11 -0.55
CA SER A 68 -0.28 -4.21 -1.39
C SER A 68 0.80 -4.64 -2.38
N GLY A 69 1.22 -5.90 -2.34
CA GLY A 69 2.15 -6.49 -3.30
C GLY A 69 3.64 -6.23 -3.05
N LYS A 70 4.02 -5.23 -2.22
CA LYS A 70 5.40 -5.07 -1.74
C LYS A 70 5.68 -5.82 -0.45
N VAL A 71 4.73 -5.78 0.49
CA VAL A 71 4.90 -6.33 1.83
C VAL A 71 3.89 -7.44 2.13
N PHE A 72 2.66 -7.26 1.65
CA PHE A 72 1.60 -8.24 1.84
C PHE A 72 1.25 -8.93 0.53
N ASP A 73 1.09 -10.26 0.59
CA ASP A 73 0.70 -11.10 -0.57
C ASP A 73 -0.76 -10.92 -1.00
N ARG A 74 -1.52 -10.06 -0.31
CA ARG A 74 -2.95 -9.83 -0.54
C ARG A 74 -3.21 -8.33 -0.64
N PRO A 75 -4.27 -7.93 -1.36
CA PRO A 75 -4.69 -6.54 -1.41
C PRO A 75 -4.92 -6.00 0.01
N VAL A 76 -4.40 -4.81 0.26
CA VAL A 76 -4.65 -4.03 1.47
C VAL A 76 -5.67 -2.96 1.14
N ILE A 77 -6.78 -2.92 1.88
CA ILE A 77 -7.84 -1.93 1.75
C ILE A 77 -7.77 -0.92 2.89
N ASP A 78 -8.09 0.33 2.59
CA ASP A 78 -8.23 1.37 3.60
C ASP A 78 -9.59 1.24 4.31
N GLY A 79 -9.56 0.78 5.55
CA GLY A 79 -10.71 0.69 6.45
C GLY A 79 -10.62 1.67 7.63
N THR A 80 -9.74 2.67 7.54
CA THR A 80 -9.51 3.64 8.63
C THR A 80 -10.61 4.69 8.71
N GLY A 81 -11.30 4.95 7.60
CA GLY A 81 -12.32 5.99 7.48
C GLY A 81 -11.76 7.42 7.40
N LEU A 82 -10.44 7.56 7.36
CA LEU A 82 -9.74 8.84 7.34
C LEU A 82 -9.59 9.32 5.89
N LYS A 83 -10.35 10.35 5.52
CA LYS A 83 -10.36 10.92 4.15
C LYS A 83 -9.40 12.11 3.97
N GLY A 84 -8.70 12.51 5.03
CA GLY A 84 -7.73 13.58 5.00
C GLY A 84 -6.42 13.15 4.34
N ARG A 85 -5.49 14.09 4.26
CA ARG A 85 -4.08 13.82 3.93
C ARG A 85 -3.27 13.92 5.21
N TYR A 86 -2.28 13.06 5.38
CA TYR A 86 -1.54 12.94 6.62
C TYR A 86 -0.04 13.01 6.40
N ASP A 87 0.66 13.57 7.38
CA ASP A 87 2.12 13.57 7.40
C ASP A 87 2.58 12.41 8.27
N VAL A 88 3.03 11.35 7.60
CA VAL A 88 3.44 10.09 8.22
C VAL A 88 4.95 9.99 8.24
N ARG A 89 5.49 9.43 9.32
CA ARG A 89 6.93 9.19 9.48
C ARG A 89 7.14 7.71 9.78
N LEU A 90 8.00 7.09 9.01
CA LEU A 90 8.31 5.68 9.08
C LEU A 90 9.83 5.50 9.20
N ASP A 91 10.29 4.95 10.31
CA ASP A 91 11.69 4.60 10.50
C ASP A 91 11.98 3.26 9.81
N MET A 92 12.50 3.34 8.58
CA MET A 92 12.85 2.16 7.80
C MET A 92 14.10 1.47 8.36
N ALA A 93 15.03 2.20 8.96
CA ALA A 93 16.22 1.61 9.58
C ALA A 93 15.82 0.71 10.75
N ALA A 94 14.86 1.15 11.58
CA ALA A 94 14.31 0.33 12.67
C ALA A 94 13.60 -0.93 12.14
N ILE A 95 12.80 -0.81 11.08
CA ILE A 95 12.10 -1.95 10.45
C ILE A 95 13.10 -2.97 9.90
N MET A 96 14.13 -2.51 9.19
CA MET A 96 15.15 -3.40 8.61
C MET A 96 15.99 -4.08 9.70
N THR A 97 16.34 -3.35 10.76
CA THR A 97 17.08 -3.92 11.90
C THR A 97 16.24 -4.98 12.62
N ALA A 98 14.96 -4.72 12.89
CA ALA A 98 14.06 -5.69 13.50
C ALA A 98 13.88 -6.95 12.62
N SER A 99 13.79 -6.77 11.30
CA SER A 99 13.69 -7.89 10.36
C SER A 99 14.93 -8.79 10.37
N GLN A 100 16.13 -8.22 10.55
CA GLN A 100 17.38 -8.96 10.62
C GLN A 100 17.58 -9.68 11.96
N VAL A 101 17.15 -9.07 13.06
CA VAL A 101 17.33 -9.61 14.42
C VAL A 101 16.36 -10.76 14.69
N ASP A 102 15.07 -10.58 14.38
CA ASP A 102 14.04 -11.57 14.73
C ASP A 102 13.88 -12.69 13.70
N ARG A 103 14.56 -12.63 12.55
CA ARG A 103 14.32 -13.49 11.36
C ARG A 103 12.83 -13.69 11.06
N SER A 104 12.02 -12.69 11.42
CA SER A 104 10.58 -12.74 11.26
C SER A 104 10.20 -12.38 9.84
N ASP A 105 9.05 -12.89 9.40
CA ASP A 105 8.51 -12.53 8.09
C ASP A 105 8.40 -10.99 7.95
N PRO A 106 8.83 -10.41 6.81
CA PRO A 106 8.78 -8.97 6.58
C PRO A 106 7.40 -8.35 6.81
N ALA A 107 6.34 -9.12 6.54
CA ALA A 107 4.96 -8.74 6.81
C ALA A 107 4.70 -8.52 8.30
N THR A 108 5.15 -9.44 9.16
CA THR A 108 4.99 -9.35 10.63
C THR A 108 5.71 -8.12 11.18
N VAL A 109 6.93 -7.87 10.71
CA VAL A 109 7.73 -6.72 11.16
C VAL A 109 7.05 -5.41 10.73
N MET A 110 6.53 -5.35 9.49
CA MET A 110 5.78 -4.18 9.03
C MET A 110 4.48 -3.97 9.81
N MET A 111 3.74 -5.03 10.12
CA MET A 111 2.51 -4.92 10.93
C MET A 111 2.79 -4.32 12.31
N THR A 112 3.86 -4.77 12.98
CA THR A 112 4.30 -4.20 14.26
C THR A 112 4.72 -2.75 14.10
N ALA A 113 5.50 -2.41 13.06
CA ALA A 113 5.93 -1.05 12.82
C ALA A 113 4.78 -0.07 12.52
N LEU A 114 3.79 -0.48 11.71
CA LEU A 114 2.58 0.31 11.47
C LEU A 114 1.81 0.54 12.77
N GLN A 115 1.75 -0.46 13.65
CA GLN A 115 1.05 -0.34 14.94
C GLN A 115 1.81 0.58 15.91
N ASP A 116 3.12 0.39 16.03
CA ASP A 116 3.93 1.09 17.02
C ASP A 116 4.29 2.51 16.58
N GLN A 117 4.56 2.73 15.29
CA GLN A 117 4.97 4.03 14.75
C GLN A 117 3.78 4.86 14.27
N MET A 118 2.80 4.24 13.59
CA MET A 118 1.67 4.97 12.99
C MET A 118 0.36 4.82 13.77
N GLY A 119 0.29 3.88 14.71
CA GLY A 119 -0.98 3.58 15.37
C GLY A 119 -2.00 2.97 14.40
N LEU A 120 -1.54 2.30 13.34
CA LEU A 120 -2.39 1.60 12.39
C LEU A 120 -2.20 0.10 12.52
N LYS A 121 -3.28 -0.64 12.35
CA LYS A 121 -3.28 -2.09 12.40
C LYS A 121 -3.81 -2.66 11.11
N VAL A 122 -3.09 -3.64 10.59
CA VAL A 122 -3.54 -4.45 9.47
C VAL A 122 -4.26 -5.68 10.03
N VAL A 123 -5.50 -5.91 9.61
CA VAL A 123 -6.31 -7.07 10.04
C VAL A 123 -6.76 -7.89 8.84
N PRO A 124 -6.59 -9.23 8.85
CA PRO A 124 -7.09 -10.07 7.77
C PRO A 124 -8.63 -10.07 7.80
N ARG A 125 -9.25 -9.80 6.64
CA ARG A 125 -10.71 -9.79 6.46
C ARG A 125 -11.06 -10.35 5.08
N ARG A 126 -12.30 -10.79 4.87
CA ARG A 126 -12.86 -11.00 3.53
C ARG A 126 -13.68 -9.77 3.15
N ASP A 127 -13.39 -9.22 1.98
CA ASP A 127 -14.11 -8.05 1.47
C ASP A 127 -14.23 -8.13 -0.06
N GLN A 128 -15.20 -7.39 -0.62
CA GLN A 128 -15.35 -7.25 -2.06
C GLN A 128 -14.43 -6.14 -2.54
N VAL A 129 -13.40 -6.51 -3.29
CA VAL A 129 -12.45 -5.55 -3.86
C VAL A 129 -12.54 -5.54 -5.37
N ASP A 130 -12.33 -4.34 -5.95
CA ASP A 130 -12.20 -4.17 -7.38
C ASP A 130 -10.84 -4.70 -7.82
N VAL A 131 -10.84 -5.86 -8.49
CA VAL A 131 -9.62 -6.49 -9.00
C VAL A 131 -9.51 -6.21 -10.49
N LEU A 132 -8.35 -5.75 -10.93
CA LEU A 132 -8.04 -5.67 -12.35
C LEU A 132 -7.66 -7.06 -12.86
N VAL A 133 -8.58 -7.71 -13.56
CA VAL A 133 -8.36 -9.00 -14.20
C VAL A 133 -7.73 -8.76 -15.58
N ILE A 134 -6.61 -9.44 -15.86
CA ILE A 134 -6.02 -9.50 -17.19
C ILE A 134 -6.52 -10.79 -17.84
N ASP A 135 -7.50 -10.69 -18.75
CA ASP A 135 -8.11 -11.83 -19.44
C ASP A 135 -7.13 -12.50 -20.41
N HIS A 136 -6.27 -11.69 -21.02
CA HIS A 136 -5.33 -12.15 -22.02
C HIS A 136 -4.11 -11.25 -22.07
N ALA A 137 -2.92 -11.84 -22.04
CA ALA A 137 -1.66 -11.17 -22.32
C ALA A 137 -0.91 -12.00 -23.38
N GLU A 138 -0.73 -11.45 -24.58
CA GLU A 138 0.14 -12.09 -25.58
C GLU A 138 1.60 -12.01 -25.12
N LYS A 139 2.26 -13.17 -25.06
CA LYS A 139 3.62 -13.34 -24.49
C LYS A 139 4.75 -12.94 -25.44
N THR A 140 4.45 -12.50 -26.65
CA THR A 140 5.44 -12.12 -27.66
C THR A 140 5.08 -10.77 -28.25
N PRO A 141 5.89 -9.71 -28.05
CA PRO A 141 5.68 -8.46 -28.78
C PRO A 141 5.86 -8.75 -30.28
N ALA A 142 4.88 -8.36 -31.09
CA ALA A 142 5.03 -8.38 -32.54
C ALA A 142 6.23 -7.49 -32.93
N GLY A 143 7.18 -8.08 -33.65
CA GLY A 143 8.46 -7.47 -34.00
C GLY A 143 8.32 -6.17 -34.79
N ASN A 144 9.28 -5.26 -34.58
CA ASN A 144 9.47 -4.04 -35.37
C ASN A 144 9.83 -4.34 -36.82
#